data_AF-A0A1A8QCK7-F1
#
_entry.id   AF-A0A1A8QCK7-F1
#
_cell.length_a   1.000
_cell.length_b   1.000
_cell.length_c   1.000
_cell.angle_alpha   90.00
_cell.angle_beta   90.00
_cell.angle_gamma   90.00
#
_symmetry.space_group_name_H-M   'P 1'
#
loop_
_entity.id
_entity.type
_entity.pdbx_description
1 polymer ?
#
loop_
_entity_poly.entity_id
_entity_poly.type
_entity_poly.pdbx_seq_one_letter_code
_entity_poly.pdbx_strand_id
1 'polypeptide(L)'
;LDTEAADILNDLQVKLSTILDNLSVIFAKSFQTRINGCVRQMAEILYQMKGPPNQNTAEADADSTLRPLMEFLDEKLSIFADICEKTVLKRVLKDLWKLVLSSLEKTVVLPQSNDSLGAQILTAAKGLSNIKGGEARTLTPKQCVVIDAGLETIKQYFHAGGNGLKKAFVEKSPELASLHYALSLYSQSTDALIKTFVTTQHSQVHDGMGIRITGNEKIRPDGSGVEKPVGEAVLQVDMMLGKERKVNVRVIAVNDMKWQTSGMFRPFVEVSMAGPFLADKKRKFTTKSKNNSWTAKFNETFQFILGKESPDCYELQVTVKDYCFGRADRVVGLAVVQLRDVADRKSCVCWCPLGPRVRTDETGVTVMRILSQRPADEVAKEFVKLKSETRPAEEGR
;
A
#
# COMPACT_ATOMS: atom_id res chain seq x y z
N LEU A 1 55.57 7.75 -4.01
CA LEU A 1 54.50 8.03 -3.03
C LEU A 1 54.25 6.74 -2.28
N ASP A 2 54.33 6.77 -0.96
CA ASP A 2 54.08 5.63 -0.09
C ASP A 2 52.62 5.17 -0.25
N THR A 3 52.42 3.91 -0.63
CA THR A 3 51.10 3.34 -0.91
C THR A 3 50.24 3.27 0.35
N GLU A 4 50.84 3.03 1.51
CA GLU A 4 50.13 2.96 2.79
C GLU A 4 49.59 4.33 3.19
N ALA A 5 50.40 5.39 3.03
CA ALA A 5 49.96 6.76 3.25
C ALA A 5 48.84 7.18 2.28
N ALA A 6 48.91 6.74 1.01
CA ALA A 6 47.86 7.01 0.03
C ALA A 6 46.53 6.34 0.42
N ASP A 7 46.56 5.09 0.88
CA ASP A 7 45.37 4.36 1.30
C ASP A 7 44.70 5.01 2.53
N ILE A 8 45.50 5.45 3.51
CA ILE A 8 44.99 6.17 4.69
C ILE A 8 44.30 7.49 4.30
N LEU A 9 44.90 8.26 3.39
CA LEU A 9 44.34 9.53 2.93
C LEU A 9 43.05 9.32 2.11
N ASN A 10 43.00 8.27 1.29
CA ASN A 10 41.79 7.90 0.55
C ASN A 10 40.65 7.50 1.49
N ASP A 11 40.93 6.69 2.52
CA ASP A 11 39.93 6.31 3.52
C ASP A 11 39.42 7.53 4.32
N LEU A 12 40.33 8.44 4.69
CA LEU A 12 39.96 9.71 5.34
C LEU A 12 39.05 10.55 4.43
N GLN A 13 39.36 10.65 3.13
CA GLN A 13 38.55 11.38 2.17
C GLN A 13 37.13 10.80 2.05
N VAL A 14 36.99 9.47 2.03
CA VAL A 14 35.69 8.80 2.04
C VAL A 14 34.90 9.15 3.31
N LYS A 15 35.54 9.03 4.49
CA LYS A 15 34.91 9.34 5.78
C LYS A 15 34.44 10.79 5.86
N LEU A 16 35.28 11.75 5.47
CA LEU A 16 34.91 13.17 5.44
C LEU A 16 33.76 13.44 4.46
N SER A 17 33.75 12.77 3.30
CA SER A 17 32.64 12.86 2.37
C SER A 17 31.35 12.31 2.96
N THR A 18 31.37 11.17 3.66
CA THR A 18 30.18 10.62 4.33
C THR A 18 29.68 11.55 5.43
N ILE A 19 30.56 12.18 6.20
CA ILE A 19 30.18 13.16 7.23
C ILE A 19 29.46 14.36 6.60
N LEU A 20 29.98 14.89 5.48
CA LEU A 20 29.33 15.98 4.75
C LEU A 20 27.94 15.60 4.23
N ASP A 21 27.74 14.37 3.76
CA ASP A 21 26.42 13.88 3.33
C ASP A 21 25.46 13.75 4.53
N ASN A 22 25.94 13.27 5.68
CA ASN A 22 25.12 13.20 6.89
C ASN A 22 24.72 14.59 7.40
N LEU A 23 25.64 15.56 7.32
CA LEU A 23 25.35 16.95 7.68
C LEU A 23 24.34 17.59 6.73
N SER A 24 24.40 17.33 5.43
CA SER A 24 23.40 17.86 4.48
C SER A 24 22.01 17.27 4.73
N VAL A 25 21.92 15.98 5.09
CA VAL A 25 20.65 15.35 5.48
C VAL A 25 20.07 15.99 6.74
N ILE A 26 20.90 16.23 7.78
CA ILE A 26 20.45 16.89 9.01
C ILE A 26 19.98 18.32 8.71
N PHE A 27 20.75 19.05 7.91
CA PHE A 27 20.41 20.41 7.50
C PHE A 27 19.10 20.46 6.72
N ALA A 28 18.92 19.61 5.70
CA ALA A 28 17.67 19.53 4.92
C ALA A 28 16.48 19.18 5.82
N LYS A 29 16.63 18.19 6.71
CA LYS A 29 15.57 17.80 7.66
C LYS A 29 15.12 18.94 8.57
N SER A 30 15.97 19.91 8.88
CA SER A 30 15.58 21.09 9.65
C SER A 30 14.46 21.91 8.98
N PHE A 31 14.33 21.82 7.64
CA PHE A 31 13.28 22.49 6.87
C PHE A 31 12.01 21.64 6.68
N GLN A 32 12.00 20.37 7.09
CA GLN A 32 10.88 19.44 6.86
C GLN A 32 9.54 20.03 7.32
N THR A 33 9.49 20.60 8.53
CA THR A 33 8.24 21.15 9.09
C THR A 33 7.71 22.32 8.27
N ARG A 34 8.60 23.21 7.80
CA ARG A 34 8.21 24.34 6.94
C ARG A 34 7.79 23.88 5.55
N ILE A 35 8.55 22.99 4.93
CA ILE A 35 8.20 22.39 3.63
C ILE A 35 6.85 21.69 3.70
N ASN A 36 6.58 20.92 4.75
CA ASN A 36 5.27 20.29 4.96
C ASN A 36 4.16 21.34 5.11
N GLY A 37 4.43 22.46 5.79
CA GLY A 37 3.50 23.60 5.87
C GLY A 37 3.17 24.20 4.50
N CYS A 38 4.20 24.49 3.69
CA CYS A 38 4.04 25.01 2.33
C CYS A 38 3.27 24.04 1.43
N VAL A 39 3.61 22.75 1.49
CA VAL A 39 2.94 21.71 0.69
C VAL A 39 1.48 21.53 1.13
N ARG A 40 1.14 21.71 2.41
CA ARG A 40 -0.27 21.73 2.86
C ARG A 40 -1.04 22.92 2.30
N GLN A 41 -0.46 24.12 2.30
CA GLN A 41 -1.08 25.30 1.70
C GLN A 41 -1.27 25.13 0.18
N MET A 42 -0.26 24.58 -0.48
CA MET A 42 -0.33 24.18 -1.89
C MET A 42 -1.48 23.18 -2.12
N ALA A 43 -1.65 22.19 -1.25
CA ALA A 43 -2.75 21.22 -1.32
C ALA A 43 -4.12 21.91 -1.16
N GLU A 44 -4.25 22.87 -0.23
CA GLU A 44 -5.48 23.65 -0.05
C GLU A 44 -5.87 24.41 -1.32
N ILE A 45 -4.91 25.07 -1.97
CA ILE A 45 -5.11 25.77 -3.26
C ILE A 45 -5.55 24.78 -4.34
N LEU A 46 -4.82 23.66 -4.47
CA LEU A 46 -5.12 22.61 -5.44
C LEU A 46 -6.54 22.05 -5.26
N TYR A 47 -6.98 21.84 -4.01
CA TYR A 47 -8.31 21.29 -3.72
C TYR A 47 -9.46 22.26 -4.01
N GLN A 48 -9.19 23.56 -4.18
CA GLN A 48 -10.20 24.51 -4.67
C GLN A 48 -10.41 24.43 -6.19
N MET A 49 -9.49 23.81 -6.93
CA MET A 49 -9.59 23.68 -8.38
C MET A 49 -10.71 22.71 -8.76
N LYS A 50 -11.66 23.21 -9.57
CA LYS A 50 -12.77 22.43 -10.14
C LYS A 50 -12.79 22.57 -11.66
N GLY A 51 -13.56 21.70 -12.29
CA GLY A 51 -13.77 21.70 -13.75
C GLY A 51 -12.88 20.69 -14.49
N PRO A 52 -13.07 20.57 -15.81
CA PRO A 52 -12.31 19.65 -16.65
C PRO A 52 -10.83 20.06 -16.73
N PRO A 53 -9.91 19.11 -17.02
CA PRO A 53 -8.52 19.42 -17.25
C PRO A 53 -8.36 20.33 -18.48
N ASN A 54 -7.53 21.36 -18.37
CA ASN A 54 -7.16 22.24 -19.48
C ASN A 54 -5.64 22.38 -19.53
N GLN A 55 -5.00 21.81 -20.54
CA GLN A 55 -3.55 21.85 -20.69
C GLN A 55 -3.03 23.28 -20.88
N ASN A 56 -3.81 24.16 -21.51
CA ASN A 56 -3.40 25.55 -21.75
C ASN A 56 -3.33 26.40 -20.49
N THR A 57 -4.03 26.02 -19.41
CA THR A 57 -3.98 26.72 -18.12
C THR A 57 -3.16 25.96 -17.08
N ALA A 58 -2.71 24.74 -17.39
CA ALA A 58 -2.06 23.86 -16.42
C ALA A 58 -0.79 24.47 -15.82
N GLU A 59 0.03 25.15 -16.64
CA GLU A 59 1.26 25.83 -16.19
C GLU A 59 0.93 27.00 -15.25
N ALA A 60 -0.01 27.87 -15.63
CA ALA A 60 -0.42 29.01 -14.79
C ALA A 60 -1.10 28.55 -13.48
N ASP A 61 -1.94 27.51 -13.55
CA ASP A 61 -2.57 26.88 -12.39
C ASP A 61 -1.50 26.23 -11.48
N ALA A 62 -0.46 25.62 -12.05
CA ALA A 62 0.67 25.07 -11.30
C ALA A 62 1.48 26.16 -10.62
N ASP A 63 1.80 27.27 -11.28
CA ASP A 63 2.52 28.40 -10.70
C ASP A 63 1.76 29.01 -9.51
N SER A 64 0.44 29.15 -9.64
CA SER A 64 -0.43 29.62 -8.56
C SER A 64 -0.43 28.64 -7.38
N THR A 65 -0.52 27.34 -7.67
CA THR A 65 -0.54 26.26 -6.67
C THR A 65 0.77 26.18 -5.91
N LEU A 66 1.90 26.20 -6.62
CA LEU A 66 3.24 26.03 -6.07
C LEU A 66 3.76 27.24 -5.31
N ARG A 67 3.14 28.41 -5.45
CA ARG A 67 3.61 29.67 -4.87
C ARG A 67 4.09 29.58 -3.41
N PRO A 68 3.34 28.97 -2.47
CA PRO A 68 3.79 28.87 -1.07
C PRO A 68 5.10 28.11 -0.88
N LEU A 69 5.33 27.09 -1.72
CA LEU A 69 6.56 26.31 -1.69
C LEU A 69 7.70 27.06 -2.38
N MET A 70 7.43 27.67 -3.54
CA MET A 70 8.43 28.37 -4.33
C MET A 70 8.95 29.61 -3.62
N GLU A 71 8.09 30.41 -2.98
CA GLU A 71 8.50 31.58 -2.19
C GLU A 71 9.43 31.18 -1.04
N PHE A 72 9.10 30.08 -0.33
CA PHE A 72 9.95 29.56 0.72
C PHE A 72 11.31 29.07 0.20
N LEU A 73 11.30 28.34 -0.93
CA LEU A 73 12.55 27.87 -1.53
C LEU A 73 13.39 29.05 -2.04
N ASP A 74 12.78 30.08 -2.60
CA ASP A 74 13.47 31.26 -3.13
C ASP A 74 14.18 32.07 -2.05
N GLU A 75 13.50 32.30 -0.92
CA GLU A 75 14.09 32.96 0.23
C GLU A 75 15.32 32.23 0.78
N LYS A 76 15.40 30.89 0.62
CA LYS A 76 16.46 30.07 1.23
C LYS A 76 17.55 29.65 0.24
N LEU A 77 17.19 29.19 -0.94
CA LEU A 77 18.14 28.70 -1.94
C LEU A 77 19.03 29.81 -2.48
N SER A 78 18.52 31.04 -2.59
CA SER A 78 19.34 32.21 -2.95
C SER A 78 20.47 32.42 -1.94
N ILE A 79 20.13 32.41 -0.64
CA ILE A 79 21.12 32.51 0.44
C ILE A 79 22.13 31.37 0.37
N PHE A 80 21.69 30.13 0.14
CA PHE A 80 22.59 28.99 0.05
C PHE A 80 23.53 29.07 -1.15
N ALA A 81 23.04 29.56 -2.29
CA ALA A 81 23.86 29.74 -3.48
C ALA A 81 24.98 30.77 -3.25
N ASP A 82 24.72 31.80 -2.45
CA ASP A 82 25.68 32.85 -2.13
C ASP A 82 26.74 32.42 -1.10
N ILE A 83 26.35 31.66 -0.07
CA ILE A 83 27.24 31.34 1.06
C ILE A 83 27.91 29.97 0.98
N CYS A 84 27.33 29.01 0.26
CA CYS A 84 27.83 27.64 0.25
C CYS A 84 28.90 27.43 -0.82
N GLU A 85 29.93 26.66 -0.47
CA GLU A 85 30.83 26.06 -1.47
C GLU A 85 30.02 25.15 -2.41
N LYS A 86 30.39 25.11 -3.70
CA LYS A 86 29.63 24.47 -4.78
C LYS A 86 29.32 23.00 -4.53
N THR A 87 30.24 22.23 -3.93
CA THR A 87 29.98 20.82 -3.60
C THR A 87 29.02 20.68 -2.42
N VAL A 88 29.11 21.54 -1.41
CA VAL A 88 28.18 21.60 -0.27
C VAL A 88 26.78 21.98 -0.74
N LEU A 89 26.66 23.03 -1.57
CA LEU A 89 25.39 23.45 -2.16
C LEU A 89 24.70 22.29 -2.89
N LYS A 90 25.44 21.54 -3.71
CA LYS A 90 24.90 20.38 -4.42
C LYS A 90 24.40 19.28 -3.50
N ARG A 91 25.07 19.02 -2.37
CA ARG A 91 24.61 18.02 -1.38
C ARG A 91 23.31 18.49 -0.71
N VAL A 92 23.26 19.75 -0.28
CA VAL A 92 22.06 20.38 0.30
C VAL A 92 20.88 20.35 -0.68
N LEU A 93 21.09 20.75 -1.94
CA LEU A 93 20.04 20.73 -2.96
C LEU A 93 19.51 19.32 -3.23
N LYS A 94 20.37 18.30 -3.23
CA LYS A 94 19.94 16.90 -3.40
C LYS A 94 19.00 16.47 -2.28
N ASP A 95 19.32 16.79 -1.02
CA ASP A 95 18.48 16.38 0.11
C ASP A 95 17.20 17.22 0.20
N LEU A 96 17.24 18.52 -0.13
CA LEU A 96 16.04 19.35 -0.24
C LEU A 96 15.11 18.87 -1.38
N TRP A 97 15.66 18.48 -2.53
CA TRP A 97 14.90 17.90 -3.63
C TRP A 97 14.10 16.68 -3.18
N LYS A 98 14.78 15.72 -2.53
CA LYS A 98 14.12 14.52 -1.98
C LYS A 98 13.04 14.87 -0.97
N LEU A 99 13.32 15.87 -0.12
CA LEU A 99 12.41 16.33 0.93
C LEU A 99 11.14 16.96 0.37
N VAL A 100 11.27 17.82 -0.65
CA VAL A 100 10.17 18.46 -1.35
C VAL A 100 9.29 17.42 -2.04
N LEU A 101 9.89 16.53 -2.83
CA LEU A 101 9.15 15.49 -3.55
C LEU A 101 8.49 14.50 -2.58
N SER A 102 9.18 14.05 -1.54
CA SER A 102 8.58 13.15 -0.55
C SER A 102 7.44 13.83 0.24
N SER A 103 7.54 15.14 0.50
CA SER A 103 6.47 15.91 1.13
C SER A 103 5.25 16.03 0.23
N LEU A 104 5.46 16.36 -1.05
CA LEU A 104 4.42 16.42 -2.07
C LEU A 104 3.69 15.08 -2.21
N GLU A 105 4.46 13.99 -2.28
CA GLU A 105 3.92 12.64 -2.35
C GLU A 105 3.08 12.31 -1.12
N LYS A 106 3.61 12.46 0.10
CA LYS A 106 2.92 12.05 1.32
C LYS A 106 1.76 12.95 1.75
N THR A 107 1.70 14.16 1.23
CA THR A 107 0.69 15.16 1.64
C THR A 107 -0.41 15.34 0.61
N VAL A 108 -0.08 15.23 -0.69
CA VAL A 108 -1.00 15.56 -1.78
C VAL A 108 -1.31 14.33 -2.64
N VAL A 109 -0.29 13.63 -3.11
CA VAL A 109 -0.47 12.53 -4.09
C VAL A 109 -0.84 11.22 -3.41
N LEU A 110 -0.36 10.93 -2.22
CA LEU A 110 -0.63 9.72 -1.44
C LEU A 110 -0.79 10.12 0.03
N PRO A 111 -1.80 10.95 0.36
CA PRO A 111 -2.05 11.36 1.73
C PRO A 111 -2.20 10.12 2.61
N GLN A 112 -1.55 10.12 3.77
CA GLN A 112 -1.71 9.04 4.73
C GLN A 112 -3.20 8.95 5.11
N SER A 113 -3.84 7.81 4.84
CA SER A 113 -5.13 7.53 5.46
C SER A 113 -4.91 7.51 6.98
N ASN A 114 -5.82 8.12 7.72
CA ASN A 114 -5.78 8.15 9.18
C ASN A 114 -5.84 6.73 9.81
N ASP A 115 -5.84 5.66 9.03
CA ASP A 115 -5.93 4.27 9.49
C ASP A 115 -4.68 3.79 10.23
N SER A 116 -3.50 4.40 10.02
CA SER A 116 -2.35 4.11 10.91
C SER A 116 -2.57 4.64 12.33
N LEU A 117 -3.42 5.68 12.46
CA LEU A 117 -3.93 6.16 13.74
C LEU A 117 -5.19 5.37 14.16
N GLY A 118 -6.02 4.92 13.20
CA GLY A 118 -7.22 4.13 13.44
C GLY A 118 -6.94 2.78 14.12
N ALA A 119 -5.86 2.09 13.73
CA ALA A 119 -5.45 0.84 14.37
C ALA A 119 -4.98 1.01 15.84
N GLN A 120 -4.54 2.20 16.25
CA GLN A 120 -4.18 2.51 17.64
C GLN A 120 -5.31 3.22 18.42
N ILE A 121 -6.17 3.98 17.75
CA ILE A 121 -7.26 4.77 18.36
C ILE A 121 -8.54 3.98 18.57
N LEU A 122 -8.84 2.95 17.75
CA LEU A 122 -10.01 2.09 17.99
C LEU A 122 -9.91 1.30 19.31
N THR A 123 -8.70 1.17 19.89
CA THR A 123 -8.50 0.58 21.21
C THR A 123 -8.70 1.59 22.36
N ALA A 124 -8.77 2.89 22.08
CA ALA A 124 -8.76 3.94 23.11
C ALA A 124 -9.90 4.98 23.06
N ALA A 125 -10.70 5.10 21.99
CA ALA A 125 -11.62 6.24 21.84
C ALA A 125 -13.11 5.86 21.78
N LYS A 126 -13.73 5.74 22.95
CA LYS A 126 -15.18 5.97 23.12
C LYS A 126 -15.51 7.44 23.45
N GLY A 127 -14.61 8.39 23.14
CA GLY A 127 -14.73 9.76 23.68
C GLY A 127 -14.00 10.91 22.97
N LEU A 128 -13.59 10.79 21.70
CA LEU A 128 -12.96 11.90 20.97
C LEU A 128 -13.59 12.06 19.57
N SER A 129 -14.82 12.55 19.53
CA SER A 129 -15.58 12.81 18.30
C SER A 129 -15.26 14.15 17.62
N ASN A 130 -14.15 14.83 17.93
CA ASN A 130 -13.93 16.23 17.50
C ASN A 130 -12.58 16.55 16.81
N ILE A 131 -11.84 15.56 16.30
CA ILE A 131 -10.77 15.85 15.34
C ILE A 131 -11.34 15.61 13.95
N LYS A 132 -11.81 16.69 13.29
CA LYS A 132 -12.04 16.69 11.84
C LYS A 132 -10.68 16.56 11.14
N GLY A 133 -10.12 15.35 11.15
CA GLY A 133 -9.01 14.98 10.29
C GLY A 133 -9.53 15.00 8.85
N GLY A 134 -8.91 15.80 7.99
CA GLY A 134 -9.34 15.98 6.61
C GLY A 134 -9.59 14.64 5.93
N GLU A 135 -10.81 14.45 5.41
CA GLU A 135 -11.12 13.31 4.55
C GLU A 135 -10.10 13.27 3.41
N ALA A 136 -9.49 12.11 3.18
CA ALA A 136 -8.58 11.93 2.05
C ALA A 136 -9.38 12.14 0.76
N ARG A 137 -9.17 13.28 0.09
CA ARG A 137 -9.90 13.65 -1.13
C ARG A 137 -9.16 13.07 -2.34
N THR A 138 -9.87 12.31 -3.17
CA THR A 138 -9.33 11.86 -4.46
C THR A 138 -8.89 13.06 -5.29
N LEU A 139 -7.70 12.99 -5.87
CA LEU A 139 -7.30 13.94 -6.90
C LEU A 139 -8.18 13.78 -8.14
N THR A 140 -8.66 14.91 -8.65
CA THR A 140 -9.36 14.98 -9.94
C THR A 140 -8.37 14.91 -11.10
N PRO A 141 -8.80 14.56 -12.32
CA PRO A 141 -7.93 14.60 -13.50
C PRO A 141 -7.29 15.96 -13.73
N LYS A 142 -8.01 17.07 -13.48
CA LYS A 142 -7.46 18.43 -13.56
C LYS A 142 -6.32 18.62 -12.56
N GLN A 143 -6.51 18.21 -11.31
CA GLN A 143 -5.49 18.35 -10.27
C GLN A 143 -4.25 17.50 -10.56
N CYS A 144 -4.40 16.30 -11.15
CA CYS A 144 -3.27 15.48 -11.56
C CYS A 144 -2.41 16.21 -12.62
N VAL A 145 -3.06 16.77 -13.64
CA VAL A 145 -2.37 17.56 -14.70
C VAL A 145 -1.65 18.78 -14.12
N VAL A 146 -2.26 19.47 -13.15
CA VAL A 146 -1.63 20.62 -12.47
C VAL A 146 -0.43 20.19 -11.63
N ILE A 147 -0.51 19.05 -10.92
CA ILE A 147 0.65 18.52 -10.19
C ILE A 147 1.76 18.12 -11.16
N ASP A 148 1.45 17.42 -12.25
CA ASP A 148 2.45 17.03 -13.26
C ASP A 148 3.16 18.26 -13.85
N ALA A 149 2.42 19.31 -14.21
CA ALA A 149 3.01 20.58 -14.65
C ALA A 149 3.87 21.23 -13.54
N GLY A 150 3.40 21.17 -12.29
CA GLY A 150 4.16 21.67 -11.14
C GLY A 150 5.46 20.91 -10.88
N LEU A 151 5.50 19.60 -11.11
CA LEU A 151 6.73 18.81 -11.02
C LEU A 151 7.79 19.29 -12.01
N GLU A 152 7.38 19.70 -13.21
CA GLU A 152 8.27 20.32 -14.20
C GLU A 152 8.82 21.66 -13.70
N THR A 153 7.99 22.51 -13.10
CA THR A 153 8.43 23.79 -12.49
C THR A 153 9.43 23.56 -11.35
N ILE A 154 9.16 22.63 -10.42
CA ILE A 154 10.08 22.28 -9.33
C ILE A 154 11.40 21.75 -9.90
N LYS A 155 11.34 20.90 -10.93
CA LYS A 155 12.52 20.36 -11.62
C LYS A 155 13.39 21.46 -12.23
N GLN A 156 12.78 22.39 -12.97
CA GLN A 156 13.50 23.53 -13.56
C GLN A 156 14.14 24.39 -12.48
N TYR A 157 13.44 24.60 -11.37
CA TYR A 157 13.92 25.40 -10.25
C TYR A 157 15.16 24.80 -9.57
N PHE A 158 15.13 23.50 -9.26
CA PHE A 158 16.30 22.81 -8.68
C PHE A 158 17.45 22.64 -9.69
N HIS A 159 17.18 22.65 -10.99
CA HIS A 159 18.21 22.67 -12.03
C HIS A 159 18.91 24.04 -12.12
N ALA A 160 18.16 25.13 -11.97
CA ALA A 160 18.64 26.51 -11.97
C ALA A 160 19.57 26.84 -13.16
N GLY A 161 19.19 26.43 -14.38
CA GLY A 161 19.97 26.68 -15.59
C GLY A 161 21.38 26.06 -15.59
N GLY A 162 21.62 25.02 -14.78
CA GLY A 162 22.92 24.36 -14.63
C GLY A 162 23.72 24.78 -13.38
N ASN A 163 23.26 25.80 -12.65
CA ASN A 163 23.89 26.23 -11.41
C ASN A 163 23.50 25.36 -10.20
N GLY A 164 22.35 24.66 -10.28
CA GLY A 164 21.88 23.76 -9.23
C GLY A 164 22.25 22.30 -9.47
N LEU A 165 21.24 21.44 -9.47
CA LEU A 165 21.37 20.01 -9.71
C LEU A 165 21.57 19.69 -11.19
N LYS A 166 22.28 18.59 -11.47
CA LYS A 166 22.43 18.09 -12.84
C LYS A 166 21.06 17.66 -13.38
N LYS A 167 20.75 18.01 -14.63
CA LYS A 167 19.52 17.61 -15.33
C LYS A 167 19.26 16.09 -15.24
N ALA A 168 20.30 15.29 -15.52
CA ALA A 168 20.21 13.83 -15.41
C ALA A 168 19.89 13.30 -14.00
N PHE A 169 20.23 14.04 -12.93
CA PHE A 169 19.89 13.65 -11.57
C PHE A 169 18.41 13.89 -11.27
N VAL A 170 17.90 15.08 -11.60
CA VAL A 170 16.50 15.44 -11.34
C VAL A 170 15.52 14.65 -12.21
N GLU A 171 15.88 14.32 -13.46
CA GLU A 171 15.04 13.53 -14.36
C GLU A 171 14.98 12.04 -14.00
N LYS A 172 15.99 11.50 -13.33
CA LYS A 172 16.09 10.07 -12.99
C LYS A 172 15.97 9.81 -11.49
N SER A 173 15.52 10.79 -10.71
CA SER A 173 15.43 10.61 -9.26
C SER A 173 14.31 9.61 -8.94
N PRO A 174 14.53 8.69 -7.98
CA PRO A 174 13.53 7.70 -7.60
C PRO A 174 12.26 8.36 -7.03
N GLU A 175 12.39 9.50 -6.34
CA GLU A 175 11.26 10.24 -5.78
C GLU A 175 10.34 10.80 -6.87
N LEU A 176 10.92 11.31 -7.98
CA LEU A 176 10.14 11.82 -9.10
C LEU A 176 9.46 10.67 -9.86
N ALA A 177 10.17 9.55 -10.05
CA ALA A 177 9.60 8.36 -10.66
C ALA A 177 8.41 7.81 -9.85
N SER A 178 8.52 7.78 -8.51
CA SER A 178 7.43 7.37 -7.61
C SER A 178 6.21 8.26 -7.75
N LEU A 179 6.42 9.58 -7.77
CA LEU A 179 5.35 10.57 -7.93
C LEU A 179 4.61 10.42 -9.27
N HIS A 180 5.32 10.35 -10.39
CA HIS A 180 4.68 10.15 -11.70
C HIS A 180 3.97 8.80 -11.78
N TYR A 181 4.54 7.75 -11.20
CA TYR A 181 3.85 6.46 -11.12
C TYR A 181 2.54 6.59 -10.35
N ALA A 182 2.55 7.18 -9.15
CA ALA A 182 1.34 7.40 -8.35
C ALA A 182 0.30 8.25 -9.10
N LEU A 183 0.71 9.34 -9.76
CA LEU A 183 -0.17 10.20 -10.57
C LEU A 183 -0.79 9.44 -11.75
N SER A 184 -0.02 8.58 -12.42
CA SER A 184 -0.53 7.77 -13.53
C SER A 184 -1.67 6.83 -13.09
N LEU A 185 -1.62 6.35 -11.85
CA LEU A 185 -2.62 5.45 -11.28
C LEU A 185 -3.93 6.15 -10.90
N TYR A 186 -3.93 7.47 -10.67
CA TYR A 186 -5.18 8.21 -10.41
C TYR A 186 -6.16 8.20 -11.58
N SER A 187 -5.64 8.11 -12.81
CA SER A 187 -6.44 8.00 -14.03
C SER A 187 -7.08 6.62 -14.23
N GLN A 188 -6.62 5.60 -13.49
CA GLN A 188 -7.03 4.22 -13.70
C GLN A 188 -8.40 3.92 -13.07
N SER A 189 -9.16 3.02 -13.68
CA SER A 189 -10.40 2.51 -13.09
C SER A 189 -10.12 1.68 -11.83
N THR A 190 -11.13 1.50 -10.97
CA THR A 190 -11.00 0.66 -9.76
C THR A 190 -10.66 -0.79 -10.12
N ASP A 191 -11.24 -1.30 -11.19
CA ASP A 191 -10.93 -2.63 -11.72
C ASP A 191 -9.48 -2.73 -12.19
N ALA A 192 -8.96 -1.71 -12.89
CA ALA A 192 -7.56 -1.69 -13.33
C ALA A 192 -6.59 -1.67 -12.14
N LEU A 193 -6.88 -0.86 -11.11
CA LEU A 193 -6.09 -0.82 -9.88
C LEU A 193 -6.10 -2.15 -9.13
N ILE A 194 -7.27 -2.78 -8.97
CA ILE A 194 -7.38 -4.10 -8.33
C ILE A 194 -6.63 -5.16 -9.14
N LYS A 195 -6.73 -5.13 -10.47
CA LYS A 195 -5.96 -6.02 -11.35
C LYS A 195 -4.46 -5.83 -11.13
N THR A 196 -3.96 -4.59 -11.12
CA THR A 196 -2.55 -4.29 -10.83
C THR A 196 -2.14 -4.83 -9.47
N PHE A 197 -2.97 -4.67 -8.44
CA PHE A 197 -2.68 -5.23 -7.12
C PHE A 197 -2.53 -6.76 -7.17
N VAL A 198 -3.54 -7.49 -7.65
CA VAL A 198 -3.54 -8.96 -7.63
C VAL A 198 -2.37 -9.52 -8.47
N THR A 199 -2.10 -8.91 -9.62
CA THR A 199 -1.05 -9.36 -10.55
C THR A 199 0.37 -9.01 -10.14
N THR A 200 0.56 -8.19 -9.09
CA THR A 200 1.90 -7.83 -8.57
C THR A 200 2.14 -8.38 -7.16
N GLN A 201 1.09 -8.50 -6.34
CA GLN A 201 1.21 -8.87 -4.92
C GLN A 201 1.16 -10.39 -4.71
N HIS A 202 2.25 -11.10 -5.02
CA HIS A 202 2.28 -12.57 -4.89
C HIS A 202 2.73 -13.09 -3.52
N SER A 203 3.42 -12.26 -2.73
CA SER A 203 3.99 -12.63 -1.43
C SER A 203 3.22 -12.05 -0.23
N GLN A 204 1.89 -12.01 -0.33
CA GLN A 204 1.02 -11.29 0.62
C GLN A 204 1.03 -11.83 2.06
N VAL A 205 1.21 -13.15 2.23
CA VAL A 205 1.16 -13.81 3.54
C VAL A 205 2.34 -14.76 3.65
N HIS A 206 3.03 -14.75 4.80
CA HIS A 206 4.26 -15.53 5.01
C HIS A 206 5.29 -15.36 3.89
N ASP A 207 5.37 -14.14 3.35
CA ASP A 207 6.25 -13.75 2.24
C ASP A 207 6.06 -14.63 0.98
N GLY A 208 4.86 -15.19 0.80
CA GLY A 208 4.48 -16.06 -0.33
C GLY A 208 4.77 -17.55 -0.08
N MET A 209 5.26 -17.91 1.10
CA MET A 209 5.63 -19.29 1.43
C MET A 209 4.48 -20.08 2.05
N GLY A 210 4.54 -21.40 1.87
CA GLY A 210 3.85 -22.38 2.73
C GLY A 210 2.46 -22.82 2.29
N ILE A 211 1.85 -22.22 1.27
CA ILE A 211 0.65 -22.80 0.66
C ILE A 211 1.05 -24.07 -0.08
N ARG A 212 0.42 -25.19 0.30
CA ARG A 212 0.71 -26.51 -0.27
C ARG A 212 -0.50 -26.99 -1.04
N ILE A 213 -0.31 -27.40 -2.29
CA ILE A 213 -1.42 -27.79 -3.17
C ILE A 213 -1.31 -29.28 -3.47
N THR A 214 -2.38 -30.00 -3.18
CA THR A 214 -2.49 -31.46 -3.35
C THR A 214 -3.70 -31.81 -4.23
N GLY A 215 -3.74 -33.02 -4.78
CA GLY A 215 -4.88 -33.48 -5.59
C GLY A 215 -6.10 -33.92 -4.76
N ASN A 216 -5.92 -34.19 -3.47
CA ASN A 216 -6.99 -34.71 -2.60
C ASN A 216 -6.72 -34.36 -1.13
N GLU A 217 -7.78 -34.08 -0.37
CA GLU A 217 -7.73 -33.77 1.07
C GLU A 217 -7.18 -34.92 1.93
N LYS A 218 -7.23 -36.16 1.43
CA LYS A 218 -6.66 -37.34 2.11
C LYS A 218 -5.13 -37.34 2.11
N ILE A 219 -4.51 -36.58 1.20
CA ILE A 219 -3.05 -36.47 1.09
C ILE A 219 -2.64 -35.25 1.90
N ARG A 220 -2.22 -35.46 3.15
CA ARG A 220 -1.68 -34.38 3.98
C ARG A 220 -0.25 -34.07 3.51
N PRO A 221 0.05 -32.84 3.08
CA PRO A 221 1.40 -32.46 2.67
C PRO A 221 2.30 -32.26 3.89
N ASP A 222 3.55 -32.71 3.78
CA ASP A 222 4.57 -32.51 4.81
C ASP A 222 4.95 -31.03 4.93
N GLY A 223 5.19 -30.58 6.17
CA GLY A 223 5.82 -29.31 6.57
C GLY A 223 5.48 -28.03 5.76
N SER A 224 4.86 -27.03 6.38
CA SER A 224 4.60 -25.75 5.70
C SER A 224 5.85 -24.90 5.42
N GLY A 225 6.98 -25.17 6.08
CA GLY A 225 8.17 -24.29 6.04
C GLY A 225 7.95 -22.89 6.65
N VAL A 226 6.75 -22.62 7.17
CA VAL A 226 6.37 -21.34 7.78
C VAL A 226 6.73 -21.36 9.25
N GLU A 227 7.47 -20.34 9.71
CA GLU A 227 7.73 -20.15 11.12
C GLU A 227 6.49 -19.63 11.86
N LYS A 228 6.06 -20.35 12.90
CA LYS A 228 4.97 -19.96 13.81
C LYS A 228 3.65 -19.56 13.09
N PRO A 229 3.05 -20.43 12.26
CA PRO A 229 1.71 -20.17 11.72
C PRO A 229 0.70 -20.05 12.86
N VAL A 230 -0.34 -19.23 12.66
CA VAL A 230 -1.40 -19.03 13.67
C VAL A 230 -2.56 -20.02 13.56
N GLY A 231 -2.42 -20.99 12.66
CA GLY A 231 -3.39 -22.01 12.31
C GLY A 231 -3.23 -22.38 10.83
N GLU A 232 -4.07 -23.27 10.33
CA GLU A 232 -4.10 -23.65 8.92
C GLU A 232 -5.53 -23.79 8.42
N ALA A 233 -5.85 -23.20 7.28
CA ALA A 233 -7.12 -23.42 6.58
C ALA A 233 -6.93 -24.41 5.43
N VAL A 234 -7.89 -25.30 5.23
CA VAL A 234 -7.88 -26.29 4.15
C VAL A 234 -9.08 -26.06 3.24
N LEU A 235 -8.80 -25.85 1.96
CA LEU A 235 -9.77 -25.44 0.95
C LEU A 235 -9.66 -26.36 -0.26
N GLN A 236 -10.78 -26.85 -0.79
CA GLN A 236 -10.80 -27.39 -2.15
C GLN A 236 -11.26 -26.30 -3.11
N VAL A 237 -10.52 -26.13 -4.20
CA VAL A 237 -10.82 -25.18 -5.27
C VAL A 237 -11.04 -25.97 -6.56
N ASP A 238 -12.23 -25.82 -7.14
CA ASP A 238 -12.61 -26.45 -8.40
C ASP A 238 -12.90 -25.38 -9.45
N MET A 239 -12.14 -25.43 -10.55
CA MET A 239 -12.25 -24.49 -11.66
C MET A 239 -13.22 -25.04 -12.70
N MET A 240 -14.36 -24.35 -12.90
CA MET A 240 -15.32 -24.71 -13.93
C MET A 240 -15.15 -23.81 -15.14
N LEU A 241 -14.59 -24.40 -16.20
CA LEU A 241 -14.39 -23.75 -17.50
C LEU A 241 -15.65 -23.96 -18.35
N GLY A 242 -16.54 -22.96 -18.34
CA GLY A 242 -17.76 -22.91 -19.17
C GLY A 242 -17.96 -21.52 -19.80
N LYS A 243 -19.17 -21.24 -20.33
CA LYS A 243 -19.54 -19.89 -20.82
C LYS A 243 -19.38 -18.81 -19.74
N GLU A 244 -19.72 -19.15 -18.50
CA GLU A 244 -19.40 -18.37 -17.32
C GLU A 244 -18.25 -19.06 -16.56
N ARG A 245 -17.18 -18.31 -16.28
CA ARG A 245 -16.07 -18.80 -15.46
C ARG A 245 -16.52 -18.84 -14.00
N LYS A 246 -16.63 -20.05 -13.45
CA LYS A 246 -17.08 -20.28 -12.08
C LYS A 246 -15.98 -20.97 -11.28
N VAL A 247 -15.86 -20.58 -10.03
CA VAL A 247 -14.91 -21.18 -9.08
C VAL A 247 -15.74 -21.69 -7.91
N ASN A 248 -15.75 -23.01 -7.70
CA ASN A 248 -16.32 -23.57 -6.48
C ASN A 248 -15.20 -23.68 -5.43
N VAL A 249 -15.47 -23.17 -4.23
CA VAL A 249 -14.56 -23.22 -3.10
C VAL A 249 -15.26 -23.97 -1.97
N ARG A 250 -14.76 -25.16 -1.63
CA ARG A 250 -15.18 -25.89 -0.44
C ARG A 250 -14.24 -25.58 0.72
N VAL A 251 -14.76 -24.97 1.77
CA VAL A 251 -14.05 -24.86 3.04
C VAL A 251 -14.14 -26.20 3.75
N ILE A 252 -13.03 -26.96 3.74
CA ILE A 252 -12.98 -28.30 4.35
C ILE A 252 -12.86 -28.15 5.86
N ALA A 253 -11.80 -27.48 6.31
CA ALA A 253 -11.50 -27.36 7.73
C ALA A 253 -10.59 -26.17 8.04
N VAL A 254 -10.49 -25.85 9.32
CA VAL A 254 -9.36 -25.14 9.92
C VAL A 254 -8.73 -26.03 10.98
N ASN A 255 -7.42 -26.00 11.11
CA ASN A 255 -6.64 -26.86 12.01
C ASN A 255 -5.68 -26.04 12.86
N ASP A 256 -5.44 -26.53 14.08
CA ASP A 256 -4.37 -26.09 14.98
C ASP A 256 -4.35 -24.56 15.17
N MET A 257 -5.54 -23.97 15.26
CA MET A 257 -5.66 -22.53 15.50
C MET A 257 -4.92 -22.17 16.79
N LYS A 258 -4.19 -21.07 16.78
CA LYS A 258 -3.60 -20.48 17.98
C LYS A 258 -4.42 -19.24 18.26
N TRP A 259 -5.33 -19.29 19.22
CA TRP A 259 -6.19 -18.16 19.56
C TRP A 259 -6.64 -18.26 20.99
N GLN A 260 -6.54 -17.18 21.74
CA GLN A 260 -7.06 -17.09 23.09
C GLN A 260 -8.09 -15.96 23.15
N THR A 261 -9.22 -16.24 23.80
CA THR A 261 -10.34 -15.32 23.93
C THR A 261 -10.94 -15.52 25.33
N SER A 262 -11.47 -14.45 25.91
CA SER A 262 -12.08 -14.48 27.25
C SER A 262 -13.38 -15.30 27.31
N GLY A 263 -14.02 -15.52 26.16
CA GLY A 263 -15.21 -16.33 26.02
C GLY A 263 -14.96 -17.70 25.38
N MET A 264 -16.00 -18.26 24.77
CA MET A 264 -15.90 -19.47 23.97
C MET A 264 -15.41 -19.11 22.58
N PHE A 265 -14.32 -19.74 22.12
CA PHE A 265 -13.86 -19.57 20.74
C PHE A 265 -14.87 -20.16 19.76
N ARG A 266 -15.38 -19.35 18.84
CA ARG A 266 -16.38 -19.77 17.85
C ARG A 266 -15.90 -19.50 16.43
N PRO A 267 -14.98 -20.32 15.87
CA PRO A 267 -14.45 -20.08 14.54
C PRO A 267 -15.53 -20.20 13.47
N PHE A 268 -15.47 -19.28 12.52
CA PHE A 268 -16.06 -19.42 11.19
C PHE A 268 -15.05 -18.91 10.16
N VAL A 269 -15.25 -19.31 8.90
CA VAL A 269 -14.37 -18.93 7.80
C VAL A 269 -15.13 -18.01 6.85
N GLU A 270 -14.57 -16.84 6.61
CA GLU A 270 -14.99 -15.93 5.54
C GLU A 270 -14.09 -16.18 4.32
N VAL A 271 -14.70 -16.43 3.17
CA VAL A 271 -14.01 -16.58 1.88
C VAL A 271 -14.42 -15.41 0.99
N SER A 272 -13.43 -14.64 0.56
CA SER A 272 -13.61 -13.46 -0.27
C SER A 272 -12.87 -13.60 -1.60
N MET A 273 -13.56 -13.36 -2.71
CA MET A 273 -12.98 -13.26 -4.04
C MET A 273 -12.56 -11.82 -4.31
N ALA A 274 -11.29 -11.61 -4.61
CA ALA A 274 -10.73 -10.31 -4.96
C ALA A 274 -10.22 -10.34 -6.41
N GLY A 275 -10.55 -9.31 -7.17
CA GLY A 275 -10.19 -9.18 -8.59
C GLY A 275 -11.10 -8.20 -9.32
N PRO A 276 -10.81 -7.91 -10.59
CA PRO A 276 -11.51 -6.90 -11.38
C PRO A 276 -12.90 -7.39 -11.85
N PHE A 277 -13.81 -6.46 -12.12
CA PHE A 277 -15.15 -6.67 -12.69
C PHE A 277 -16.03 -7.59 -11.83
N LEU A 278 -16.07 -7.29 -10.54
CA LEU A 278 -16.87 -8.01 -9.54
C LEU A 278 -17.96 -7.13 -8.88
N ALA A 279 -18.22 -5.93 -9.40
CA ALA A 279 -19.15 -4.97 -8.81
C ALA A 279 -20.59 -5.51 -8.69
N ASP A 280 -21.02 -6.29 -9.69
CA ASP A 280 -22.33 -6.91 -9.80
C ASP A 280 -22.38 -8.35 -9.24
N LYS A 281 -21.29 -8.80 -8.60
CA LYS A 281 -21.11 -10.20 -8.19
C LYS A 281 -21.00 -10.34 -6.69
N LYS A 282 -21.46 -11.49 -6.19
CA LYS A 282 -21.23 -11.87 -4.80
C LYS A 282 -19.77 -12.25 -4.60
N ARG A 283 -19.07 -11.45 -3.80
CA ARG A 283 -17.62 -11.58 -3.56
C ARG A 283 -17.28 -12.24 -2.24
N LYS A 284 -18.27 -12.50 -1.38
CA LYS A 284 -18.03 -12.92 0.00
C LYS A 284 -19.03 -13.97 0.47
N PHE A 285 -18.51 -15.01 1.10
CA PHE A 285 -19.29 -16.05 1.76
C PHE A 285 -18.70 -16.37 3.13
N THR A 286 -19.53 -16.89 4.02
CA THR A 286 -19.12 -17.29 5.37
C THR A 286 -19.67 -18.67 5.67
N THR A 287 -18.86 -19.52 6.30
CA THR A 287 -19.33 -20.79 6.86
C THR A 287 -20.20 -20.57 8.08
N LYS A 288 -20.92 -21.61 8.52
CA LYS A 288 -21.49 -21.63 9.87
C LYS A 288 -20.35 -21.65 10.90
N SER A 289 -20.58 -21.03 12.05
CA SER A 289 -19.62 -21.09 13.16
C SER A 289 -19.64 -22.45 13.84
N LYS A 290 -18.49 -22.85 14.40
CA LYS A 290 -18.35 -24.03 15.26
C LYS A 290 -18.06 -23.58 16.67
N ASN A 291 -18.58 -24.31 17.67
CA ASN A 291 -18.41 -23.92 19.06
C ASN A 291 -17.18 -24.58 19.69
N ASN A 292 -16.41 -23.78 20.43
CA ASN A 292 -15.30 -24.19 21.28
C ASN A 292 -14.28 -25.11 20.57
N SER A 293 -13.84 -24.72 19.38
CA SER A 293 -13.06 -25.60 18.51
C SER A 293 -11.85 -24.86 17.94
N TRP A 294 -10.66 -25.42 18.12
CA TRP A 294 -9.42 -24.94 17.48
C TRP A 294 -9.06 -25.74 16.22
N THR A 295 -9.79 -26.83 15.98
CA THR A 295 -9.73 -27.66 14.78
C THR A 295 -11.16 -28.01 14.39
N ALA A 296 -11.69 -27.34 13.38
CA ALA A 296 -13.10 -27.36 13.00
C ALA A 296 -13.27 -27.79 11.54
N LYS A 297 -14.16 -28.76 11.30
CA LYS A 297 -14.57 -29.17 9.94
C LYS A 297 -15.87 -28.49 9.55
N PHE A 298 -15.89 -27.87 8.38
CA PHE A 298 -17.04 -27.16 7.83
C PHE A 298 -17.69 -27.95 6.69
N ASN A 299 -16.91 -28.35 5.69
CA ASN A 299 -17.37 -28.99 4.45
C ASN A 299 -18.47 -28.20 3.72
N GLU A 300 -18.39 -26.87 3.78
CA GLU A 300 -19.33 -25.97 3.11
C GLU A 300 -18.76 -25.50 1.79
N THR A 301 -19.57 -25.52 0.72
CA THR A 301 -19.15 -25.15 -0.64
C THR A 301 -19.81 -23.86 -1.07
N PHE A 302 -19.01 -22.94 -1.62
CA PHE A 302 -19.45 -21.66 -2.14
C PHE A 302 -19.06 -21.54 -3.61
N GLN A 303 -19.91 -20.90 -4.41
CA GLN A 303 -19.65 -20.66 -5.82
C GLN A 303 -19.41 -19.18 -6.07
N PHE A 304 -18.28 -18.85 -6.67
CA PHE A 304 -17.96 -17.53 -7.19
C PHE A 304 -18.08 -17.52 -8.71
N ILE A 305 -18.52 -16.38 -9.23
CA ILE A 305 -18.53 -16.08 -10.66
C ILE A 305 -17.40 -15.07 -10.90
N LEU A 306 -16.50 -15.34 -11.83
CA LEU A 306 -15.39 -14.43 -12.16
C LEU A 306 -15.85 -13.34 -13.14
N GLY A 307 -15.08 -12.25 -13.20
CA GLY A 307 -15.20 -11.22 -14.23
C GLY A 307 -14.77 -11.67 -15.62
N LYS A 308 -14.68 -10.69 -16.52
CA LYS A 308 -14.24 -10.90 -17.90
C LYS A 308 -12.73 -11.19 -18.04
N GLU A 309 -11.97 -10.89 -17.00
CA GLU A 309 -10.52 -11.08 -16.98
C GLU A 309 -10.15 -12.55 -16.78
N SER A 310 -8.90 -12.88 -17.08
CA SER A 310 -8.34 -14.21 -16.90
C SER A 310 -8.19 -14.56 -15.41
N PRO A 311 -8.27 -15.85 -15.01
CA PRO A 311 -8.24 -16.27 -13.61
C PRO A 311 -7.03 -15.76 -12.82
N ASP A 312 -5.87 -15.60 -13.47
CA ASP A 312 -4.64 -15.01 -12.94
C ASP A 312 -4.76 -13.56 -12.46
N CYS A 313 -5.86 -12.86 -12.80
CA CYS A 313 -6.20 -11.55 -12.25
C CYS A 313 -7.03 -11.61 -10.95
N TYR A 314 -7.24 -12.80 -10.40
CA TYR A 314 -8.09 -13.02 -9.22
C TYR A 314 -7.36 -13.82 -8.14
N GLU A 315 -7.80 -13.63 -6.90
CA GLU A 315 -7.30 -14.33 -5.73
C GLU A 315 -8.43 -14.56 -4.72
N LEU A 316 -8.28 -15.63 -3.94
CA LEU A 316 -9.14 -15.95 -2.81
C LEU A 316 -8.46 -15.53 -1.51
N GLN A 317 -9.07 -14.62 -0.77
CA GLN A 317 -8.67 -14.36 0.62
C GLN A 317 -9.56 -15.17 1.56
N VAL A 318 -8.93 -15.95 2.41
CA VAL A 318 -9.60 -16.77 3.42
C VAL A 318 -9.24 -16.21 4.79
N THR A 319 -10.26 -15.71 5.49
CA THR A 319 -10.12 -15.12 6.82
C THR A 319 -10.87 -15.97 7.84
N VAL A 320 -10.15 -16.54 8.81
CA VAL A 320 -10.74 -17.21 9.97
C VAL A 320 -11.06 -16.16 11.01
N LYS A 321 -12.30 -16.14 11.49
CA LYS A 321 -12.80 -15.16 12.47
C LYS A 321 -13.41 -15.86 13.69
N ASP A 322 -13.31 -15.22 14.85
CA ASP A 322 -13.96 -15.62 16.09
C ASP A 322 -15.27 -14.86 16.24
N TYR A 323 -16.39 -15.59 16.17
CA TYR A 323 -17.72 -14.99 16.29
C TYR A 323 -17.96 -14.44 17.70
N CYS A 324 -18.25 -13.14 17.78
CA CYS A 324 -18.46 -12.46 19.05
C CYS A 324 -19.91 -11.97 19.16
N PHE A 325 -20.69 -12.58 20.06
CA PHE A 325 -22.07 -12.11 20.30
C PHE A 325 -22.06 -10.68 20.87
N GLY A 326 -22.78 -9.76 20.22
CA GLY A 326 -22.91 -8.37 20.66
C GLY A 326 -21.65 -7.50 20.47
N ARG A 327 -20.62 -7.99 19.77
CA ARG A 327 -19.40 -7.25 19.40
C ARG A 327 -19.04 -7.51 17.95
N ALA A 328 -18.04 -6.79 17.43
CA ALA A 328 -17.47 -7.12 16.13
C ALA A 328 -16.70 -8.45 16.19
N ASP A 329 -16.85 -9.28 15.16
CA ASP A 329 -16.08 -10.51 15.01
C ASP A 329 -14.59 -10.21 14.92
N ARG A 330 -13.76 -11.05 15.54
CA ARG A 330 -12.31 -10.83 15.60
C ARG A 330 -11.60 -11.66 14.55
N VAL A 331 -10.71 -11.03 13.78
CA VAL A 331 -9.83 -11.75 12.84
C VAL A 331 -8.85 -12.61 13.64
N VAL A 332 -8.83 -13.91 13.37
CA VAL A 332 -7.89 -14.85 13.99
C VAL A 332 -6.69 -15.08 13.09
N GLY A 333 -6.90 -15.21 11.79
CA GLY A 333 -5.82 -15.38 10.83
C GLY A 333 -6.33 -15.39 9.42
N LEU A 334 -5.46 -15.13 8.46
CA LEU A 334 -5.82 -15.08 7.05
C LEU A 334 -4.78 -15.76 6.16
N ALA A 335 -5.20 -16.17 4.97
CA ALA A 335 -4.35 -16.64 3.89
C ALA A 335 -4.88 -16.14 2.54
N VAL A 336 -4.02 -16.06 1.54
CA VAL A 336 -4.37 -15.64 0.17
C VAL A 336 -3.96 -16.72 -0.81
N VAL A 337 -4.92 -17.30 -1.53
CA VAL A 337 -4.68 -18.27 -2.61
C VAL A 337 -4.82 -17.54 -3.93
N GLN A 338 -3.71 -17.41 -4.66
CA GLN A 338 -3.70 -16.83 -6.00
C GLN A 338 -4.34 -17.80 -6.99
N LEU A 339 -5.32 -17.35 -7.78
CA LEU A 339 -5.94 -18.25 -8.76
C LEU A 339 -4.96 -18.67 -9.86
N ARG A 340 -3.94 -17.86 -10.17
CA ARG A 340 -2.86 -18.24 -11.11
C ARG A 340 -2.16 -19.56 -10.74
N ASP A 341 -2.10 -19.92 -9.46
CA ASP A 341 -1.38 -21.13 -9.00
C ASP A 341 -2.24 -22.40 -9.05
N VAL A 342 -3.56 -22.21 -9.21
CA VAL A 342 -4.58 -23.29 -9.19
C VAL A 342 -5.41 -23.35 -10.46
N ALA A 343 -5.40 -22.32 -11.32
CA ALA A 343 -6.27 -22.24 -12.49
C ALA A 343 -6.07 -23.40 -13.48
N ASP A 344 -4.82 -23.85 -13.66
CA ASP A 344 -4.49 -24.98 -14.53
C ASP A 344 -4.86 -26.34 -13.90
N ARG A 345 -5.21 -26.34 -12.61
CA ARG A 345 -5.66 -27.53 -11.88
C ARG A 345 -7.19 -27.55 -11.93
N LYS A 346 -7.78 -28.51 -12.64
CA LYS A 346 -9.25 -28.67 -12.68
C LYS A 346 -9.89 -28.68 -11.28
N SER A 347 -9.23 -29.36 -10.35
CA SER A 347 -9.59 -29.48 -8.95
C SER A 347 -8.32 -29.67 -8.12
N CYS A 348 -8.21 -28.98 -6.99
CA CYS A 348 -7.11 -29.16 -6.06
C CYS A 348 -7.47 -28.78 -4.62
N VAL A 349 -6.70 -29.27 -3.67
CA VAL A 349 -6.80 -28.91 -2.25
C VAL A 349 -5.60 -28.08 -1.82
N CYS A 350 -5.89 -26.86 -1.38
CA CYS A 350 -4.94 -25.90 -0.84
C CYS A 350 -4.90 -26.00 0.69
N TRP A 351 -3.70 -26.24 1.21
CA TRP A 351 -3.37 -26.22 2.64
C TRP A 351 -2.68 -24.90 2.92
N CYS A 352 -3.36 -24.01 3.63
CA CYS A 352 -3.03 -22.61 3.74
C CYS A 352 -2.65 -22.24 5.17
N PRO A 353 -1.35 -22.17 5.50
CA PRO A 353 -0.90 -21.62 6.78
C PRO A 353 -1.42 -20.19 6.94
N LEU A 354 -2.07 -19.92 8.07
CA LEU A 354 -2.66 -18.62 8.34
C LEU A 354 -1.60 -17.68 8.91
N GLY A 355 -1.60 -16.45 8.43
CA GLY A 355 -0.81 -15.34 8.93
C GLY A 355 -1.67 -14.30 9.64
N PRO A 356 -1.03 -13.34 10.34
CA PRO A 356 -1.74 -12.33 11.12
C PRO A 356 -2.29 -11.16 10.28
N ARG A 357 -1.78 -10.93 9.07
CA ARG A 357 -2.19 -9.83 8.19
C ARG A 357 -1.71 -10.06 6.75
N VAL A 358 -2.27 -9.32 5.81
CA VAL A 358 -1.71 -9.16 4.47
C VAL A 358 -0.56 -8.14 4.52
N ARG A 359 0.55 -8.45 3.86
CA ARG A 359 1.65 -7.52 3.57
C ARG A 359 1.63 -7.17 2.09
N THR A 360 2.07 -5.97 1.78
CA THR A 360 2.13 -5.44 0.41
C THR A 360 3.47 -4.73 0.20
N ASP A 361 3.96 -4.75 -1.02
CA ASP A 361 5.12 -3.95 -1.43
C ASP A 361 4.72 -2.49 -1.70
N GLU A 362 5.66 -1.68 -2.18
CA GLU A 362 5.41 -0.26 -2.51
C GLU A 362 4.31 -0.07 -3.56
N THR A 363 4.21 -0.97 -4.54
CA THR A 363 3.15 -0.94 -5.56
C THR A 363 1.80 -1.22 -4.93
N GLY A 364 1.69 -2.29 -4.12
CA GLY A 364 0.47 -2.64 -3.41
C GLY A 364 0.01 -1.54 -2.44
N VAL A 365 0.94 -0.91 -1.72
CA VAL A 365 0.66 0.23 -0.84
C VAL A 365 0.13 1.42 -1.63
N THR A 366 0.74 1.74 -2.77
CA THR A 366 0.32 2.85 -3.63
C THR A 366 -1.10 2.64 -4.15
N VAL A 367 -1.39 1.45 -4.69
CA VAL A 367 -2.73 1.09 -5.17
C VAL A 367 -3.76 1.18 -4.04
N MET A 368 -3.46 0.63 -2.87
CA MET A 368 -4.34 0.66 -1.70
C MET A 368 -4.66 2.08 -1.24
N ARG A 369 -3.67 2.99 -1.25
CA ARG A 369 -3.88 4.40 -0.90
C ARG A 369 -4.77 5.12 -1.91
N ILE A 370 -4.60 4.86 -3.20
CA ILE A 370 -5.46 5.47 -4.24
C ILE A 370 -6.89 4.92 -4.13
N LEU A 371 -7.05 3.61 -3.91
CA LEU A 371 -8.36 3.01 -3.69
C LEU A 371 -9.05 3.55 -2.43
N SER A 372 -8.31 3.78 -1.33
CA SER A 372 -8.88 4.35 -0.08
C SER A 372 -9.42 5.77 -0.26
N GLN A 373 -8.97 6.46 -1.30
CA GLN A 373 -9.46 7.79 -1.65
C GLN A 373 -10.70 7.73 -2.53
N ARG A 374 -11.30 6.57 -2.79
CA ARG A 374 -12.56 6.44 -3.57
C ARG A 374 -13.73 6.04 -2.66
N PRO A 375 -14.15 6.90 -1.71
CA PRO A 375 -15.16 6.52 -0.71
C PRO A 375 -16.55 6.24 -1.29
N ALA A 376 -16.86 6.76 -2.48
CA ALA A 376 -18.11 6.51 -3.20
C ALA A 376 -18.11 5.19 -3.99
N ASP A 377 -16.95 4.53 -4.13
CA ASP A 377 -16.82 3.26 -4.82
C ASP A 377 -16.83 2.10 -3.80
N GLU A 378 -17.96 1.40 -3.70
CA GLU A 378 -18.11 0.28 -2.77
C GLU A 378 -17.17 -0.90 -3.08
N VAL A 379 -16.74 -1.07 -4.35
CA VAL A 379 -15.73 -2.08 -4.71
C VAL A 379 -14.38 -1.71 -4.12
N ALA A 380 -13.95 -0.45 -4.29
CA ALA A 380 -12.70 0.04 -3.73
C ALA A 380 -12.70 -0.04 -2.21
N LYS A 381 -13.79 0.40 -1.57
CA LYS A 381 -13.96 0.39 -0.11
C LYS A 381 -13.92 -1.02 0.49
N GLU A 382 -14.64 -1.97 -0.10
CA GLU A 382 -14.61 -3.37 0.34
C GLU A 382 -13.24 -4.00 0.14
N PHE A 383 -12.57 -3.73 -0.99
CA PHE A 383 -11.23 -4.23 -1.27
C PHE A 383 -10.21 -3.69 -0.26
N VAL A 384 -10.24 -2.38 0.00
CA VAL A 384 -9.36 -1.73 0.99
C VAL A 384 -9.60 -2.33 2.37
N LYS A 385 -10.87 -2.49 2.78
CA LYS A 385 -11.22 -3.12 4.06
C LYS A 385 -10.69 -4.55 4.15
N LEU A 386 -10.89 -5.36 3.11
CA LEU A 386 -10.46 -6.77 3.07
C LEU A 386 -8.94 -6.89 3.21
N LYS A 387 -8.17 -6.05 2.51
CA LYS A 387 -6.70 -6.06 2.53
C LYS A 387 -6.08 -5.40 3.76
N SER A 388 -6.88 -4.63 4.50
CA SER A 388 -6.46 -4.00 5.76
C SER A 388 -6.83 -4.83 7.00
N GLU A 389 -7.43 -6.02 6.84
CA GLU A 389 -7.74 -6.91 7.96
C GLU A 389 -6.47 -7.37 8.68
N THR A 390 -6.47 -7.23 10.00
CA THR A 390 -5.36 -7.67 10.85
C THR A 390 -5.88 -8.44 12.05
N ARG A 391 -5.21 -9.55 12.38
CA ARG A 391 -5.33 -10.23 13.66
C ARG A 391 -4.91 -9.26 14.78
N PRO A 392 -5.78 -8.97 15.76
CA PRO A 392 -5.44 -8.10 16.87
C PRO A 392 -4.48 -8.81 17.85
N ALA A 393 -3.82 -8.04 18.71
CA ALA A 393 -3.08 -8.60 19.83
C ALA A 393 -4.03 -9.40 20.74
N GLU A 394 -3.55 -10.50 21.31
CA GLU A 394 -4.33 -11.34 22.21
C GLU A 394 -4.69 -10.56 23.49
N GLU A 395 -5.92 -10.73 23.99
CA GLU A 395 -6.32 -10.14 25.28
C GLU A 395 -5.79 -11.04 26.40
N GLY A 396 -4.97 -10.49 27.31
CA GLY A 396 -4.59 -11.15 28.57
C GLY A 396 -3.18 -11.74 28.61
N ARG A 397 -2.16 -10.87 28.64
CA ARG A 397 -0.91 -11.21 29.34
C ARG A 397 -0.99 -10.73 30.78
#